data_AF-A0A2V7D6E7-F1
#
_entry.id   AF-A0A2V7D6E7-F1
#
_cell.length_a   1.000
_cell.length_b   1.000
_cell.length_c   1.000
_cell.angle_alpha   90.00
_cell.angle_beta   90.00
_cell.angle_gamma   90.00
#
_symmetry.space_group_name_H-M   'P 1'
#
loop_
_entity.id
_entity.type
_entity.pdbx_description
1 polymer ?
#
loop_
_entity_poly.entity_id
_entity_poly.type
_entity_poly.pdbx_seq_one_letter_code
_entity_poly.pdbx_strand_id
1 'polypeptide(L)'
;MSTPPPAGPELTRLKDCDLCRALKLTPWFFEDDICWIAECEICETPMVVWRFHGTTPPETHVAHMRERLREVATAQLGEFWVDGHMRNIPDHFHAHARPKDGFFGRDRKR
;
A
#
# COMPACT_ATOMS: atom_id res chain seq x y z
N MET A 1 11.46 32.66 22.94
CA MET A 1 11.90 31.94 21.73
C MET A 1 10.87 30.85 21.50
N SER A 2 10.01 31.01 20.51
CA SER A 2 8.95 30.04 20.24
C SER A 2 9.51 28.94 19.35
N THR A 3 9.62 27.74 19.88
CA THR A 3 9.91 26.53 19.10
C THR A 3 8.81 26.40 18.04
N PRO A 4 9.13 26.27 16.73
CA PRO A 4 8.12 25.99 15.73
C PRO A 4 7.47 24.63 16.04
N PRO A 5 6.17 24.44 15.76
CA PRO A 5 5.55 23.13 15.89
C PRO A 5 6.34 22.12 15.04
N PRO A 6 6.43 20.84 15.46
CA PRO A 6 7.11 19.84 14.66
C PRO A 6 6.49 19.85 13.26
N ALA A 7 7.33 20.06 12.25
CA ALA A 7 6.93 19.87 10.86
C ALA A 7 6.32 18.47 10.74
N GLY A 8 5.23 18.35 9.99
CA GLY A 8 4.64 17.04 9.69
C GLY A 8 5.68 16.08 9.12
N PRO A 9 5.42 14.76 9.11
CA PRO A 9 6.38 13.77 8.66
C PRO A 9 6.94 14.17 7.29
N GLU A 10 8.27 14.29 7.20
CA GLU A 10 8.94 14.69 5.98
C GLU A 10 8.66 13.66 4.90
N LEU A 11 8.06 14.11 3.80
CA LEU A 11 7.63 13.26 2.68
C LEU A 11 8.85 12.84 1.85
N THR A 12 9.61 11.89 2.38
CA THR A 12 10.89 11.43 1.83
C THR A 12 10.76 10.08 1.13
N ARG A 13 11.63 9.81 0.16
CA ARG A 13 11.79 8.50 -0.49
C ARG A 13 13.22 8.00 -0.32
N LEU A 14 13.39 6.73 0.06
CA LEU A 14 14.71 6.11 0.19
C LEU A 14 15.07 5.33 -1.08
N LYS A 15 16.31 5.49 -1.57
CA LYS A 15 16.77 4.81 -2.78
C LYS A 15 16.91 3.30 -2.60
N ASP A 16 17.21 2.87 -1.37
CA ASP A 16 17.46 1.46 -1.03
C ASP A 16 16.20 0.73 -0.57
N CYS A 17 15.03 1.38 -0.62
CA CYS A 17 13.74 0.77 -0.32
C CYS A 17 13.03 0.36 -1.61
N ASP A 18 12.74 -0.92 -1.76
CA ASP A 18 12.09 -1.45 -2.98
C ASP A 18 10.70 -0.84 -3.23
N LEU A 19 9.94 -0.56 -2.17
CA LEU A 19 8.63 0.09 -2.27
C LEU A 19 8.72 1.58 -2.69
N CYS A 20 9.79 2.27 -2.29
CA CYS A 20 10.08 3.64 -2.76
C CYS A 20 10.47 3.66 -4.24
N ARG A 21 11.20 2.65 -4.71
CA ARG A 21 11.63 2.51 -6.12
C ARG A 21 10.45 2.23 -7.04
N ALA A 22 9.42 1.55 -6.54
CA ALA A 22 8.15 1.30 -7.24
C ALA A 22 8.35 0.68 -8.63
N LEU A 23 9.18 -0.37 -8.72
CA LEU A 23 9.41 -1.09 -9.97
C LEU A 23 8.13 -1.81 -10.42
N LYS A 24 7.79 -1.71 -11.72
CA LYS A 24 6.58 -2.32 -12.30
C LYS A 24 6.78 -3.80 -12.63
N LEU A 25 6.96 -4.63 -11.60
CA LEU A 25 7.23 -6.07 -11.74
C LEU A 25 5.96 -6.93 -11.87
N THR A 26 4.85 -6.47 -11.28
CA THR A 26 3.54 -7.13 -11.29
C THR A 26 2.51 -6.25 -12.00
N PRO A 27 1.27 -6.73 -12.25
CA PRO A 27 0.21 -5.87 -12.77
C PRO A 27 -0.05 -4.66 -11.87
N TRP A 28 -0.09 -3.47 -12.47
CA TRP A 28 -0.43 -2.21 -11.80
C TRP A 28 -1.88 -1.84 -12.11
N PHE A 29 -2.58 -1.36 -11.08
CA PHE A 29 -3.99 -0.99 -11.16
C PHE A 29 -4.21 0.51 -11.04
N PHE A 30 -3.35 1.20 -10.28
CA PHE A 30 -3.47 2.63 -10.00
C PHE A 30 -2.14 3.24 -9.63
N GLU A 31 -1.92 4.51 -9.99
CA GLU A 31 -0.84 5.33 -9.46
C GLU A 31 -1.21 6.82 -9.49
N ASP A 32 -0.83 7.55 -8.45
CA ASP A 32 -0.87 9.02 -8.39
C ASP A 32 0.24 9.54 -7.49
N ASP A 33 0.22 10.80 -7.06
CA ASP A 33 1.29 11.39 -6.25
C ASP A 33 1.34 10.88 -4.79
N ILE A 34 0.28 10.23 -4.29
CA ILE A 34 0.18 9.75 -2.90
C ILE A 34 0.52 8.26 -2.80
N CYS A 35 0.03 7.44 -3.73
CA CYS A 35 0.23 6.00 -3.66
C CYS A 35 0.26 5.33 -5.04
N TRP A 36 0.61 4.06 -5.02
CA TRP A 36 0.42 3.14 -6.13
C TRP A 36 -0.25 1.86 -5.64
N ILE A 37 -0.95 1.18 -6.53
CA ILE A 37 -1.62 -0.09 -6.26
C ILE A 37 -1.23 -1.09 -7.34
N ALA A 38 -0.68 -2.22 -6.90
CA ALA A 38 -0.27 -3.32 -7.78
C ALA A 38 -0.62 -4.66 -7.13
N GLU A 39 -0.58 -5.73 -7.92
CA GLU A 39 -0.65 -7.09 -7.36
C GLU A 39 0.62 -7.36 -6.54
N CYS A 40 0.48 -7.83 -5.30
CA CYS A 40 1.61 -8.27 -4.51
C CYS A 40 2.16 -9.60 -5.04
N GLU A 41 3.46 -9.68 -5.31
CA GLU A 41 4.13 -10.88 -5.85
C GLU A 41 3.95 -12.13 -4.96
N ILE A 42 3.87 -11.94 -3.64
CA ILE A 42 3.76 -13.05 -2.68
C ILE A 42 2.30 -13.41 -2.41
N CYS A 43 1.46 -12.39 -2.25
CA CYS A 43 0.08 -12.57 -1.81
C CYS A 43 -0.90 -12.77 -2.97
N GLU A 44 -0.53 -12.36 -4.18
CA GLU A 44 -1.39 -12.33 -5.37
C GLU A 44 -2.72 -11.58 -5.14
N THR A 45 -2.65 -10.50 -4.36
CA THR A 45 -3.78 -9.62 -4.09
C THR A 45 -3.37 -8.15 -4.27
N PRO A 46 -4.33 -7.24 -4.51
CA PRO A 46 -4.05 -5.81 -4.59
C PRO A 46 -3.39 -5.31 -3.30
N MET A 47 -2.25 -4.64 -3.45
CA MET A 47 -1.50 -3.99 -2.40
C MET A 47 -1.42 -2.51 -2.70
N VAL A 48 -1.85 -1.67 -1.76
CA VAL A 48 -1.60 -0.23 -1.79
C VAL A 48 -0.30 0.08 -1.07
N VAL A 49 0.50 0.95 -1.65
CA VAL A 49 1.78 1.37 -1.09
C VAL A 49 1.86 2.89 -1.10
N TRP A 50 2.22 3.45 0.04
CA TRP A 50 2.42 4.89 0.15
C TRP A 50 3.66 5.31 -0.66
N ARG A 51 3.61 6.44 -1.37
CA ARG A 51 4.76 6.88 -2.17
C ARG A 51 5.99 7.25 -1.34
N PHE A 52 5.78 7.63 -0.09
CA PHE A 52 6.84 8.09 0.81
C PHE A 52 7.22 6.99 1.79
N HIS A 53 8.45 7.07 2.28
CA HIS A 53 9.00 6.11 3.22
C HIS A 53 8.55 6.44 4.65
N GLY A 54 8.44 5.40 5.48
CA GLY A 54 7.92 5.47 6.83
C GLY A 54 6.58 4.76 6.99
N THR A 55 6.16 4.60 8.25
CA THR A 55 5.00 3.78 8.64
C THR A 55 3.80 4.58 9.12
N THR A 56 3.94 5.90 9.24
CA THR A 56 2.90 6.82 9.74
C THR A 56 2.53 7.88 8.70
N PRO A 57 1.85 7.51 7.60
CA PRO A 57 1.34 8.48 6.65
C PRO A 57 0.38 9.47 7.33
N PRO A 58 0.28 10.71 6.84
CA PRO A 58 -0.79 11.63 7.23
C PRO A 58 -2.18 10.99 7.05
N GLU A 59 -3.12 11.32 7.93
CA GLU A 59 -4.49 10.74 7.90
C GLU A 59 -5.18 10.92 6.54
N THR A 60 -4.95 12.06 5.88
CA THR A 60 -5.46 12.36 4.53
C THR A 60 -4.92 11.37 3.49
N HIS A 61 -3.63 11.03 3.57
CA HIS A 61 -3.02 10.01 2.71
C HIS A 61 -3.58 8.62 3.02
N VAL A 62 -3.79 8.28 4.29
CA VAL A 62 -4.40 6.99 4.68
C VAL A 62 -5.82 6.87 4.12
N ALA A 63 -6.64 7.92 4.25
CA ALA A 63 -8.00 7.95 3.72
C ALA A 63 -8.01 7.74 2.20
N HIS A 64 -7.18 8.50 1.48
CA HIS A 64 -7.02 8.39 0.04
C HIS A 64 -6.57 6.99 -0.41
N MET A 65 -5.53 6.44 0.23
CA MET A 65 -5.04 5.09 -0.04
C MET A 65 -6.10 4.01 0.18
N ARG A 66 -6.90 4.13 1.24
CA ARG A 66 -7.99 3.20 1.55
C ARG A 66 -9.11 3.27 0.52
N GLU A 67 -9.46 4.46 0.06
CA GLU A 67 -10.46 4.67 -0.98
C GLU A 67 -10.02 4.02 -2.30
N ARG A 68 -8.80 4.35 -2.77
CA ARG A 68 -8.24 3.77 -4.00
C ARG A 68 -8.08 2.26 -3.91
N LEU A 69 -7.61 1.74 -2.76
CA LEU A 69 -7.53 0.30 -2.56
C LEU A 69 -8.91 -0.35 -2.62
N ARG A 70 -9.95 0.28 -2.05
CA ARG A 70 -11.31 -0.26 -2.10
C ARG A 70 -11.83 -0.36 -3.52
N GLU A 71 -11.66 0.68 -4.33
CA GLU A 71 -12.07 0.67 -5.74
C GLU A 71 -11.43 -0.49 -6.51
N VAL A 72 -10.10 -0.61 -6.42
CA VAL A 72 -9.35 -1.68 -7.08
C VAL A 72 -9.74 -3.05 -6.53
N ALA A 73 -9.79 -3.21 -5.21
CA ALA A 73 -10.07 -4.49 -4.57
C ALA A 73 -11.50 -4.98 -4.86
N THR A 74 -12.50 -4.09 -4.87
CA THR A 74 -13.86 -4.47 -5.26
C THR A 74 -13.91 -4.97 -6.70
N ALA A 75 -13.19 -4.33 -7.63
CA ALA A 75 -13.14 -4.77 -9.02
C ALA A 75 -12.39 -6.11 -9.21
N GLN A 76 -11.30 -6.33 -8.46
CA GLN A 76 -10.45 -7.52 -8.60
C GLN A 76 -10.95 -8.73 -7.79
N LEU A 77 -11.57 -8.50 -6.63
CA LEU A 77 -11.86 -9.52 -5.63
C LEU A 77 -13.34 -9.62 -5.22
N GLY A 78 -14.15 -8.58 -5.46
CA GLY A 78 -15.47 -8.46 -4.85
C GLY A 78 -15.39 -8.12 -3.36
N GLU A 79 -15.85 -9.02 -2.48
CA GLU A 79 -15.81 -8.80 -1.02
C GLU A 79 -14.40 -9.04 -0.45
N PHE A 80 -13.89 -8.08 0.32
CA PHE A 80 -12.54 -8.12 0.86
C PHE A 80 -12.43 -7.48 2.25
N TRP A 81 -11.31 -7.71 2.93
CA TRP A 81 -10.88 -6.99 4.13
C TRP A 81 -9.44 -6.46 3.93
N VAL A 82 -9.03 -5.48 4.72
CA VAL A 82 -7.70 -4.83 4.58
C VAL A 82 -6.74 -5.34 5.65
N ASP A 83 -5.63 -5.93 5.21
CA ASP A 83 -4.49 -6.36 6.02
C ASP A 83 -3.39 -5.29 6.01
N GLY A 84 -3.27 -4.53 7.10
CA GLY A 84 -2.24 -3.51 7.28
C GLY A 84 -0.94 -4.02 7.89
N HIS A 85 -0.75 -5.34 8.05
CA HIS A 85 0.46 -5.88 8.66
C HIS A 85 1.63 -5.92 7.67
N MET A 86 2.56 -4.96 7.85
CA MET A 86 3.76 -4.78 7.03
C MET A 86 4.83 -5.82 7.38
N ARG A 87 4.86 -6.94 6.65
CA ARG A 87 5.71 -8.10 6.98
C ARG A 87 7.15 -7.96 6.47
N ASN A 88 7.35 -8.02 5.15
CA ASN A 88 8.69 -8.11 4.57
C ASN A 88 9.42 -6.77 4.50
N ILE A 89 8.67 -5.66 4.44
CA ILE A 89 9.21 -4.30 4.41
C ILE A 89 8.50 -3.52 5.52
N PRO A 90 8.84 -3.79 6.80
CA PRO A 90 8.08 -3.33 7.95
C PRO A 90 8.21 -1.83 8.22
N ASP A 91 9.18 -1.16 7.59
CA ASP A 91 9.49 0.26 7.73
C ASP A 91 8.82 1.16 6.66
N HIS A 92 8.08 0.57 5.72
CA HIS A 92 7.39 1.30 4.65
C HIS A 92 5.91 0.96 4.63
N PHE A 93 5.04 1.98 4.76
CA PHE A 93 3.60 1.81 4.80
C PHE A 93 3.04 1.15 3.54
N HIS A 94 2.44 -0.02 3.74
CA HIS A 94 1.65 -0.71 2.72
C HIS A 94 0.54 -1.54 3.37
N ALA A 95 -0.51 -1.80 2.61
CA ALA A 95 -1.62 -2.64 3.04
C ALA A 95 -2.13 -3.51 1.88
N HIS A 96 -2.62 -4.70 2.20
CA HIS A 96 -3.15 -5.65 1.24
C HIS A 96 -4.67 -5.73 1.36
N ALA A 97 -5.36 -5.76 0.22
CA ALA A 97 -6.73 -6.26 0.18
C ALA A 97 -6.70 -7.79 0.18
N ARG A 98 -7.48 -8.42 1.06
CA ARG A 98 -7.57 -9.87 1.21
C ARG A 98 -9.01 -10.31 0.92
N PRO A 99 -9.23 -11.35 0.11
CA PRO A 99 -10.56 -11.91 -0.11
C PRO A 99 -11.24 -12.28 1.21
N LYS A 100 -12.57 -12.10 1.28
CA LYS A 100 -13.35 -12.42 2.48
C LYS A 100 -13.30 -13.89 2.87
N ASP A 101 -13.21 -14.79 1.89
CA ASP A 101 -13.11 -16.24 2.09
C ASP A 101 -11.73 -16.69 2.58
N GLY A 102 -10.74 -15.78 2.63
CA GLY A 102 -9.41 -16.05 3.15
C GLY A 102 -8.48 -16.79 2.19
N PHE A 103 -8.91 -17.16 0.99
CA PHE A 103 -8.07 -17.82 0.00
C PHE A 103 -7.31 -16.79 -0.84
N PHE A 104 -5.98 -16.76 -0.76
CA PHE A 104 -5.10 -15.88 -1.53
C PHE A 104 -3.76 -16.55 -1.84
N GLY A 105 -2.98 -15.97 -2.75
CA GLY A 105 -1.75 -16.57 -3.27
C GLY A 105 -2.00 -17.65 -4.32
N ARG A 106 -0.94 -18.38 -4.68
CA ARG A 106 -0.95 -19.45 -5.70
C ARG A 106 -2.07 -20.48 -5.54
N ASP A 107 -2.56 -20.68 -4.33
CA ASP A 107 -3.64 -21.62 -4.03
C ASP A 107 -5.01 -21.19 -4.59
N ARG A 108 -5.21 -19.90 -4.92
CA ARG A 108 -6.45 -19.42 -5.54
C ARG A 108 -6.53 -19.67 -7.06
N LYS A 109 -5.40 -19.83 -7.75
CA LYS A 109 -5.35 -20.02 -9.21
C LYS A 109 -5.36 -21.50 -9.64
N ARG A 110 -5.62 -22.43 -8.71
CA ARG A 110 -5.71 -23.88 -8.99
C ARG A 110 -7.12 -24.36 -9.24
#